data_AF-A0A1B4V5K5-F1
#
_entry.id   AF-A0A1B4V5K5-F1
#
_cell.length_a   1.000
_cell.length_b   1.000
_cell.length_c   1.000
_cell.angle_alpha   90.00
_cell.angle_beta   90.00
_cell.angle_gamma   90.00
#
_symmetry.space_group_name_H-M   'P 1'
#
loop_
_entity.id
_entity.type
_entity.pdbx_description
1 polymer ?
#
loop_
_entity_poly.entity_id
_entity_poly.type
_entity_poly.pdbx_seq_one_letter_code
_entity_poly.pdbx_strand_id
1 'polypeptide(L)'
;MGARSIYEKICPACAGVVARAAERCPCGYGFGSEDADATQQSLDDEQLYETYLAARLDQGLEALELARAALRARPGDYGCAMRVMQHVHELQVLRRELEGQRAKLAVAPEAPARVGHRASPVPTDAFRAAQSERAEVVARRTAPGICSACGCPSAANGTRCTCGGPARSTPDIAADIARADSDSIDKP
;
A
#
# COMPACT_ATOMS: atom_id res chain seq x y z
N MET A 1 11.88 -10.85 -38.73
CA MET A 1 11.17 -11.02 -37.43
C MET A 1 10.48 -12.38 -37.47
N GLY A 2 11.10 -13.41 -36.91
CA GLY A 2 10.53 -14.77 -36.92
C GLY A 2 9.38 -14.87 -35.93
N ALA A 3 8.24 -15.37 -36.39
CA ALA A 3 7.10 -15.68 -35.55
C ALA A 3 7.51 -16.71 -34.49
N ARG A 4 7.42 -16.34 -33.21
CA ARG A 4 7.65 -17.28 -32.10
C ARG A 4 6.51 -18.30 -32.09
N SER A 5 6.87 -19.57 -32.26
CA SER A 5 5.93 -20.70 -32.19
C SER A 5 5.29 -20.76 -30.80
N ILE A 6 3.96 -20.90 -30.74
CA ILE A 6 3.19 -21.10 -29.49
C ILE A 6 3.53 -22.42 -28.76
N TYR A 7 4.30 -23.29 -29.41
CA TYR A 7 4.76 -24.58 -28.90
C TYR A 7 6.15 -24.52 -28.26
N GLU A 8 6.75 -23.34 -28.17
CA GLU A 8 8.09 -23.13 -27.65
C GLU A 8 8.08 -22.08 -26.53
N LYS A 9 8.96 -22.25 -25.54
CA LYS A 9 9.23 -21.29 -24.47
C LYS A 9 10.72 -21.07 -24.34
N ILE A 10 11.11 -19.88 -23.87
CA ILE A 10 12.52 -19.53 -23.64
C ILE A 10 12.87 -19.86 -22.18
N CYS A 11 13.94 -20.63 -21.97
CA CYS A 11 14.42 -20.93 -20.63
C CYS A 11 14.99 -19.66 -19.97
N PRO A 12 14.53 -19.26 -18.77
CA PRO A 12 15.03 -18.05 -18.10
C PRO A 12 16.49 -18.20 -17.60
N ALA A 13 16.99 -19.43 -17.45
CA ALA A 13 18.35 -19.66 -16.94
C ALA A 13 19.42 -19.59 -18.03
N CYS A 14 19.16 -20.12 -19.24
CA CYS A 14 20.15 -20.21 -20.31
C CYS A 14 19.72 -19.56 -21.64
N ALA A 15 18.52 -18.96 -21.69
CA ALA A 15 17.89 -18.43 -22.90
C ALA A 15 17.68 -19.45 -24.04
N GLY A 16 17.85 -20.75 -23.79
CA GLY A 16 17.58 -21.80 -24.76
C GLY A 16 16.09 -21.92 -25.08
N VAL A 17 15.78 -22.17 -26.36
CA VAL A 17 14.40 -22.45 -26.82
C VAL A 17 14.09 -23.91 -26.54
N VAL A 18 12.99 -24.16 -25.85
CA VAL A 18 12.54 -25.51 -25.46
C VAL A 18 11.05 -25.67 -25.72
N ALA A 19 10.62 -26.92 -25.96
CA ALA A 19 9.21 -27.22 -26.15
C ALA A 19 8.38 -26.76 -24.94
N ARG A 20 7.19 -26.22 -25.19
CA ARG A 20 6.32 -25.66 -24.15
C ARG A 20 5.92 -26.72 -23.10
N ALA A 21 5.72 -27.96 -23.54
CA ALA A 21 5.42 -29.11 -22.69
C ALA A 21 6.64 -29.69 -21.94
N ALA A 22 7.86 -29.21 -22.18
CA ALA A 22 9.04 -29.71 -21.48
C ALA A 22 9.05 -29.24 -20.01
N GLU A 23 9.16 -30.18 -19.08
CA GLU A 23 9.29 -29.90 -17.63
C GLU A 23 10.71 -29.44 -17.25
N ARG A 24 11.73 -29.78 -18.03
CA ARG A 24 13.12 -29.36 -17.81
C ARG A 24 13.79 -28.89 -19.09
N CYS A 25 14.64 -27.89 -18.95
CA CYS A 25 15.56 -27.46 -19.99
C CYS A 25 16.83 -28.33 -19.96
N PRO A 26 17.50 -28.57 -21.10
CA PRO A 26 18.79 -29.27 -21.14
C PRO A 26 19.89 -28.66 -20.25
N CYS A 27 19.77 -27.37 -19.90
CA CYS A 27 20.68 -26.72 -18.94
C CYS A 27 20.45 -27.12 -17.47
N GLY A 28 19.42 -27.93 -17.19
CA GLY A 28 19.04 -28.39 -15.85
C GLY A 28 17.93 -27.57 -15.17
N TYR A 29 17.48 -26.45 -15.76
CA TYR A 29 16.38 -25.64 -15.21
C TYR A 29 15.05 -26.39 -15.28
N GLY A 30 14.38 -26.57 -14.15
CA GLY A 30 13.01 -27.09 -14.08
C GLY A 30 11.98 -25.98 -14.28
N PHE A 31 11.09 -26.17 -15.25
CA PHE A 31 9.86 -25.41 -15.33
C PHE A 31 8.93 -26.03 -14.29
N GLY A 32 8.81 -25.40 -13.11
CA GLY A 32 7.91 -25.84 -12.05
C GLY A 32 6.51 -26.08 -12.62
N SER A 33 5.80 -27.07 -12.08
CA SER A 33 4.40 -27.27 -12.43
C SER A 33 3.63 -26.02 -12.01
N GLU A 34 3.04 -25.32 -12.98
CA GLU A 34 2.21 -24.13 -12.75
C GLU A 34 1.13 -24.39 -11.67
N ASP A 35 0.71 -25.64 -11.52
CA ASP A 35 -0.25 -26.10 -10.52
C ASP A 35 0.24 -25.98 -9.06
N ALA A 36 1.54 -26.18 -8.82
CA ALA A 36 2.12 -26.07 -7.47
C ALA A 36 2.24 -24.60 -7.04
N ASP A 37 2.68 -23.74 -7.98
CA ASP A 37 2.76 -22.29 -7.77
C ASP A 37 1.35 -21.68 -7.62
N ALA A 38 0.36 -22.15 -8.39
CA ALA A 38 -1.04 -21.71 -8.26
C ALA A 38 -1.66 -22.10 -6.92
N THR A 39 -1.38 -23.31 -6.43
CA THR A 39 -1.86 -23.77 -5.10
C THR A 39 -1.23 -22.93 -3.99
N GLN A 40 0.09 -22.69 -4.08
CA GLN A 40 0.78 -21.86 -3.09
C GLN A 40 0.29 -20.41 -3.12
N GLN A 41 0.09 -19.83 -4.30
CA GLN A 41 -0.46 -18.48 -4.44
C GLN A 41 -1.85 -18.37 -3.83
N SER A 42 -2.70 -19.38 -4.02
CA SER A 42 -4.01 -19.45 -3.37
C SER A 42 -3.90 -19.46 -1.84
N LEU A 43 -2.93 -20.16 -1.27
CA LEU A 43 -2.73 -20.17 0.20
C LEU A 43 -2.23 -18.81 0.71
N ASP A 44 -1.30 -18.19 0.00
CA ASP A 44 -0.77 -16.87 0.34
C ASP A 44 -1.89 -15.80 0.27
N ASP A 45 -2.79 -15.88 -0.71
CA ASP A 45 -3.95 -15.00 -0.84
C ASP A 45 -4.95 -15.18 0.32
N GLU A 46 -5.22 -16.41 0.74
CA GLU A 46 -6.13 -16.71 1.85
C GLU A 46 -5.54 -16.23 3.21
N GLN A 47 -4.22 -16.32 3.40
CA GLN A 47 -3.54 -15.75 4.58
C GLN A 47 -3.58 -14.21 4.59
N LEU A 48 -3.40 -13.59 3.42
CA LEU A 48 -3.53 -12.14 3.28
C LEU A 48 -4.95 -11.69 3.65
N TYR A 49 -5.96 -12.46 3.21
CA TYR A 49 -7.35 -12.17 3.55
C TYR A 49 -7.65 -12.34 5.05
N GLU A 50 -7.09 -13.36 5.71
CA GLU A 50 -7.18 -13.50 7.18
C GLU A 50 -6.61 -12.27 7.88
N THR A 51 -5.41 -11.84 7.48
CA THR A 51 -4.74 -10.67 8.05
C THR A 51 -5.57 -9.40 7.89
N TYR A 52 -6.18 -9.23 6.71
CA TYR A 52 -7.11 -8.13 6.44
C TYR A 52 -8.34 -8.15 7.37
N LEU A 53 -8.99 -9.32 7.53
CA LEU A 53 -10.16 -9.46 8.41
C LEU A 53 -9.81 -9.17 9.88
N ALA A 54 -8.64 -9.61 10.34
CA ALA A 54 -8.14 -9.31 11.68
C ALA A 54 -7.95 -7.80 11.89
N ALA A 55 -7.27 -7.12 10.96
CA ALA A 55 -7.07 -5.67 11.04
C ALA A 55 -8.40 -4.89 11.03
N ARG A 56 -9.37 -5.35 10.22
CA ARG A 56 -10.71 -4.75 10.16
C ARG A 56 -11.51 -4.96 11.46
N LEU A 57 -11.32 -6.10 12.13
CA LEU A 57 -11.90 -6.35 13.45
C LEU A 57 -11.35 -5.38 14.49
N ASP A 58 -10.03 -5.16 14.50
CA ASP A 58 -9.37 -4.22 15.43
C ASP A 58 -9.88 -2.79 15.23
N GLN A 59 -9.95 -2.31 13.98
CA GLN A 59 -10.54 -1.00 13.66
C GLN A 59 -12.00 -0.90 14.11
N GLY A 60 -12.79 -1.97 13.95
CA GLY A 60 -14.17 -2.02 14.42
C GLY A 60 -14.28 -1.93 15.95
N LEU A 61 -13.33 -2.50 16.69
CA LEU A 61 -13.29 -2.42 18.15
C LEU A 61 -13.01 -0.98 18.61
N GLU A 62 -12.06 -0.31 17.98
CA GLU A 62 -11.78 1.12 18.24
C GLU A 62 -13.04 1.99 17.98
N ALA A 63 -13.73 1.75 16.85
CA ALA A 63 -14.97 2.46 16.53
C ALA A 63 -16.07 2.23 17.57
N LEU A 64 -16.22 0.98 18.05
CA LEU A 64 -17.17 0.65 19.11
C LEU A 64 -16.84 1.37 20.43
N GLU A 65 -15.56 1.45 20.80
CA GLU A 65 -15.13 2.17 22.00
C GLU A 65 -15.45 3.67 21.92
N LEU A 66 -15.21 4.29 20.77
CA LEU A 66 -15.59 5.67 20.52
C LEU A 66 -17.11 5.88 20.60
N ALA A 67 -17.89 4.98 20.00
CA ALA A 67 -19.36 5.06 20.08
C ALA A 67 -19.87 4.91 21.52
N ARG A 68 -19.27 4.00 22.32
CA ARG A 68 -19.56 3.83 23.74
C ARG A 68 -19.18 5.07 24.56
N ALA A 69 -18.06 5.72 24.25
CA ALA A 69 -17.68 6.98 24.88
C ALA A 69 -18.70 8.09 24.57
N ALA A 70 -19.14 8.20 23.31
CA ALA A 70 -20.16 9.16 22.91
C ALA A 70 -21.51 8.94 23.60
N LEU A 71 -21.94 7.68 23.77
CA LEU A 71 -23.15 7.33 24.51
C LEU A 71 -23.02 7.67 26.00
N ARG A 72 -21.87 7.38 26.63
CA ARG A 72 -21.62 7.75 28.04
C ARG A 72 -21.70 9.27 28.26
N ALA A 73 -21.23 10.06 27.30
CA ALA A 73 -21.34 11.52 27.36
C ALA A 73 -22.79 12.02 27.21
N ARG A 74 -23.67 11.26 26.54
CA ARG A 74 -25.09 11.61 26.31
C ARG A 74 -26.01 10.39 26.45
N PRO A 75 -26.32 9.94 27.67
CA PRO A 75 -27.03 8.67 27.89
C PRO A 75 -28.47 8.61 27.34
N GLY A 76 -29.13 9.77 27.17
CA GLY A 76 -30.48 9.87 26.60
C GLY A 76 -30.52 9.99 25.07
N ASP A 77 -29.37 10.05 24.40
CA ASP A 77 -29.31 10.18 22.94
C ASP A 77 -29.50 8.80 22.27
N TYR A 78 -30.71 8.57 21.76
CA TYR A 78 -31.06 7.36 21.02
C TYR A 78 -30.15 7.10 19.81
N GLY A 79 -29.70 8.14 19.11
CA GLY A 79 -28.78 8.01 17.99
C GLY A 79 -27.42 7.46 18.41
N CYS A 80 -26.92 7.83 19.59
CA CYS A 80 -25.71 7.23 20.17
C CYS A 80 -25.92 5.74 20.50
N ALA A 81 -27.07 5.38 21.08
CA ALA A 81 -27.38 3.99 21.41
C ALA A 81 -27.45 3.11 20.16
N MET A 82 -28.10 3.60 19.09
CA MET A 82 -28.19 2.89 17.82
C MET A 82 -26.82 2.66 17.16
N ARG A 83 -25.91 3.65 17.22
CA ARG A 83 -24.54 3.47 16.70
C ARG A 83 -23.77 2.37 17.44
N VAL A 84 -23.91 2.29 18.77
CA VAL A 84 -23.27 1.20 19.54
C VAL A 84 -23.82 -0.16 19.10
N MET A 85 -25.14 -0.29 18.97
CA MET A 85 -25.77 -1.54 18.51
C MET A 85 -25.32 -1.94 17.10
N GLN A 86 -25.21 -0.96 16.19
CA GLN A 86 -24.71 -1.18 14.84
C GLN A 86 -23.27 -1.74 14.85
N HIS A 87 -22.35 -1.10 15.59
CA HIS A 87 -20.97 -1.58 15.66
C HIS A 87 -20.84 -2.95 16.32
N VAL A 88 -21.67 -3.25 17.33
CA VAL A 88 -21.72 -4.60 17.91
C VAL A 88 -22.12 -5.63 16.87
N HIS A 89 -23.13 -5.34 16.04
CA HIS A 89 -23.55 -6.23 14.97
C HIS A 89 -22.47 -6.42 13.90
N GLU A 90 -21.85 -5.33 13.45
CA GLU A 90 -20.73 -5.36 12.49
C GLU A 90 -19.58 -6.24 13.00
N LEU A 91 -19.20 -6.10 14.27
CA LEU A 91 -18.16 -6.90 14.89
C LEU A 91 -18.52 -8.39 14.98
N GLN A 92 -19.80 -8.73 15.20
CA GLN A 92 -20.24 -10.12 15.21
C GLN A 92 -20.13 -10.76 13.82
N VAL A 93 -20.44 -10.02 12.76
CA VAL A 93 -20.27 -10.48 11.38
C VAL A 93 -18.79 -10.72 11.09
N LEU A 94 -17.92 -9.75 11.37
CA LEU A 94 -16.48 -9.85 11.13
C LEU A 94 -15.84 -11.03 11.88
N ARG A 95 -16.26 -11.29 13.13
CA ARG A 95 -15.78 -12.45 13.90
C ARG A 95 -16.12 -13.78 13.22
N ARG A 96 -17.36 -13.94 12.77
CA ARG A 96 -17.79 -15.17 12.07
C ARG A 96 -17.05 -15.35 10.75
N GLU A 97 -16.83 -14.27 10.01
CA GLU A 97 -16.05 -14.30 8.77
C GLU A 97 -14.60 -14.73 9.03
N LEU A 98 -13.95 -14.13 10.03
CA LEU A 98 -12.58 -14.48 10.41
C LEU A 98 -12.47 -15.93 10.91
N GLU A 99 -13.42 -16.40 11.70
CA GLU A 99 -13.49 -17.81 12.13
C GLU A 99 -13.66 -18.76 10.94
N GLY A 100 -14.56 -18.43 10.00
CA GLY A 100 -14.73 -19.19 8.77
C GLY A 100 -13.47 -19.23 7.92
N GLN A 101 -12.74 -18.11 7.85
CA GLN A 101 -11.48 -18.00 7.13
C GLN A 101 -10.38 -18.86 7.75
N ARG A 102 -10.24 -18.80 9.08
CA ARG A 102 -9.30 -19.65 9.83
C ARG A 102 -9.61 -21.12 9.66
N ALA A 103 -10.89 -21.50 9.64
CA ALA A 103 -11.30 -22.88 9.40
C ALA A 103 -10.91 -23.36 8.00
N LYS A 104 -11.02 -22.51 6.96
CA LYS A 104 -10.55 -22.85 5.60
C LYS A 104 -9.05 -23.10 5.58
N LEU A 105 -8.26 -22.21 6.17
CA LEU A 105 -6.80 -22.34 6.24
C LEU A 105 -6.36 -23.55 7.05
N ALA A 106 -7.08 -23.92 8.11
CA ALA A 106 -6.77 -25.09 8.93
C ALA A 106 -6.98 -26.43 8.20
N VAL A 107 -7.86 -26.47 7.20
CA VAL A 107 -8.14 -27.67 6.38
C VAL A 107 -7.23 -27.72 5.15
N ALA A 108 -6.58 -26.60 4.80
CA ALA A 108 -5.65 -26.57 3.68
C ALA A 108 -4.43 -27.47 3.98
N PRO A 109 -4.08 -28.42 3.10
CA PRO A 109 -2.90 -29.24 3.30
C PRO A 109 -1.65 -28.37 3.36
N GLU A 110 -0.74 -28.67 4.29
CA GLU A 110 0.58 -28.04 4.33
C GLU A 110 1.25 -28.24 2.96
N ALA A 111 1.35 -27.16 2.19
CA ALA A 111 2.14 -27.18 0.97
C ALA A 111 3.59 -27.51 1.35
N PRO A 112 4.29 -28.36 0.58
CA PRO A 112 5.67 -28.69 0.87
C PRO A 112 6.50 -27.41 0.95
N ALA A 113 7.28 -27.29 2.02
CA ALA A 113 8.13 -26.15 2.31
C ALA A 113 8.83 -25.66 1.03
N ARG A 114 8.64 -24.36 0.74
CA ARG A 114 9.21 -23.64 -0.41
C ARG A 114 10.61 -24.15 -0.75
N VAL A 115 10.78 -24.79 -1.91
CA VAL A 115 12.09 -24.83 -2.57
C VAL A 115 12.39 -23.38 -2.89
N GLY A 116 13.25 -22.78 -2.05
CA GLY A 116 13.35 -21.34 -1.89
C GLY A 116 13.31 -20.59 -3.22
N HIS A 117 12.36 -19.67 -3.34
CA HIS A 117 12.56 -18.54 -4.23
C HIS A 117 13.95 -17.99 -3.93
N ARG A 118 14.84 -18.10 -4.93
CA ARG A 118 16.16 -17.47 -4.91
C ARG A 118 15.96 -16.08 -4.34
N ALA A 119 16.67 -15.79 -3.24
CA ALA A 119 16.67 -14.49 -2.60
C ALA A 119 16.65 -13.42 -3.70
N SER A 120 15.64 -12.55 -3.67
CA SER A 120 15.63 -11.39 -4.54
C SER A 120 17.00 -10.74 -4.44
N PRO A 121 17.72 -10.53 -5.57
CA PRO A 121 19.08 -9.99 -5.50
C PRO A 121 19.03 -8.73 -4.65
N VAL A 122 19.89 -8.67 -3.63
CA VAL A 122 19.98 -7.51 -2.74
C VAL A 122 20.04 -6.27 -3.64
N PRO A 123 19.07 -5.33 -3.53
CA PRO A 123 19.03 -4.18 -4.41
C PRO A 123 20.37 -3.45 -4.36
N THR A 124 20.96 -3.25 -5.54
CA THR A 124 22.27 -2.61 -5.68
C THR A 124 22.23 -1.18 -5.17
N ASP A 125 23.38 -0.63 -4.76
CA ASP A 125 23.46 0.75 -4.29
C ASP A 125 23.02 1.76 -5.36
N ALA A 126 23.25 1.45 -6.64
CA ALA A 126 22.76 2.24 -7.76
C ALA A 126 21.22 2.28 -7.83
N PHE A 127 20.56 1.14 -7.56
CA PHE A 127 19.10 1.10 -7.47
C PHE A 127 18.59 1.89 -6.26
N ARG A 128 19.26 1.77 -5.11
CA ARG A 128 18.90 2.53 -3.90
C ARG A 128 19.05 4.05 -4.12
N ALA A 129 20.14 4.48 -4.75
CA ALA A 129 20.38 5.87 -5.09
C ALA A 129 19.33 6.42 -6.09
N ALA A 130 18.99 5.64 -7.11
CA ALA A 130 17.94 6.03 -8.06
C ALA A 130 16.56 6.11 -7.40
N GLN A 131 16.26 5.25 -6.42
CA GLN A 131 15.01 5.30 -5.66
C GLN A 131 15.00 6.49 -4.68
N SER A 132 16.11 6.82 -4.03
CA SER A 132 16.19 7.99 -3.15
C SER A 132 16.01 9.30 -3.93
N GLU A 133 16.63 9.43 -5.11
CA GLU A 133 16.43 10.60 -5.97
C GLU A 133 14.96 10.76 -6.40
N ARG A 134 14.30 9.66 -6.80
CA ARG A 134 12.87 9.67 -7.12
C ARG A 134 12.02 10.04 -5.90
N ALA A 135 12.36 9.53 -4.72
CA ALA A 135 11.66 9.85 -3.48
C ALA A 135 11.79 11.34 -3.13
N GLU A 136 12.97 11.95 -3.32
CA GLU A 136 13.18 13.38 -3.12
C GLU A 136 12.36 14.25 -4.09
N VAL A 137 12.29 13.85 -5.37
CA VAL A 137 11.46 14.55 -6.37
C VAL A 137 9.98 14.51 -5.97
N VAL A 138 9.49 13.36 -5.51
CA VAL A 138 8.11 13.22 -5.03
C VAL A 138 7.90 14.05 -3.76
N ALA A 139 8.80 13.95 -2.78
CA ALA A 139 8.71 14.69 -1.52
C ALA A 139 8.66 16.21 -1.74
N ARG A 140 9.45 16.76 -2.67
CA ARG A 140 9.39 18.18 -3.05
C ARG A 140 8.06 18.55 -3.69
N ARG A 141 7.48 17.67 -4.51
CA ARG A 141 6.17 17.90 -5.15
C ARG A 141 5.01 17.78 -4.17
N THR A 142 5.15 16.95 -3.14
CA THR A 142 4.11 16.71 -2.14
C THR A 142 4.33 17.46 -0.83
N ALA A 143 5.28 18.40 -0.79
CA ALA A 143 5.54 19.20 0.39
C ALA A 143 4.32 20.06 0.73
N PRO A 144 3.83 20.05 1.98
CA PRO A 144 2.72 20.92 2.37
C PRO A 144 3.14 22.38 2.24
N GLY A 145 2.31 23.16 1.53
CA GLY A 145 2.46 24.62 1.45
C GLY A 145 1.88 25.29 2.70
N ILE A 146 2.20 26.57 2.90
CA ILE A 146 1.57 27.41 3.93
C ILE A 146 0.69 28.43 3.22
N CYS A 147 -0.58 28.52 3.62
CA CYS A 147 -1.47 29.54 3.06
C CYS A 147 -1.03 30.93 3.51
N SER A 148 -0.80 31.85 2.58
CA SER A 148 -0.40 33.23 2.89
C SER A 148 -1.49 34.06 3.58
N ALA A 149 -2.75 33.64 3.50
CA ALA A 149 -3.88 34.37 4.10
C ALA A 149 -4.13 34.00 5.57
N CYS A 150 -3.89 32.76 5.97
CA CYS A 150 -4.24 32.27 7.31
C CYS A 150 -3.13 31.49 8.02
N GLY A 151 -2.01 31.19 7.36
CA GLY A 151 -0.89 30.44 7.94
C GLY A 151 -1.15 28.94 8.11
N CYS A 152 -2.31 28.40 7.73
CA CYS A 152 -2.60 26.98 7.86
C CYS A 152 -1.82 26.14 6.82
N PRO A 153 -1.36 24.93 7.18
CA PRO A 153 -0.75 24.00 6.25
C PRO A 153 -1.79 23.54 5.21
N SER A 154 -1.46 23.66 3.92
CA SER A 154 -2.30 23.21 2.82
C SER A 154 -1.79 21.90 2.24
N ALA A 155 -2.71 21.02 1.84
CA ALA A 155 -2.35 19.84 1.07
C ALA A 155 -1.62 20.24 -0.22
N ALA A 156 -0.58 19.48 -0.60
CA ALA A 156 0.36 19.86 -1.67
C ALA A 156 -0.28 20.08 -3.05
N ASN A 157 -1.47 19.51 -3.29
CA ASN A 157 -2.21 19.65 -4.55
C ASN A 157 -3.51 20.46 -4.41
N GLY A 158 -3.76 21.11 -3.27
CA GLY A 158 -4.94 21.94 -3.08
C GLY A 158 -4.74 23.31 -3.70
N THR A 159 -5.46 23.63 -4.78
CA THR A 159 -5.42 24.97 -5.41
C THR A 159 -6.00 26.08 -4.52
N ARG A 160 -6.73 25.72 -3.45
CA ARG A 160 -7.29 26.65 -2.47
C ARG A 160 -7.18 26.09 -1.06
N CYS A 161 -6.84 26.97 -0.12
CA CYS A 161 -6.99 26.68 1.30
C CYS A 161 -8.49 26.63 1.66
N THR A 162 -8.84 25.96 2.75
CA THR A 162 -10.21 25.93 3.30
C THR A 162 -10.72 27.32 3.68
N CYS A 163 -9.83 28.30 3.91
CA CYS A 163 -10.19 29.70 4.11
C CYS A 163 -10.48 30.47 2.80
N GLY A 164 -10.40 29.83 1.64
CA GLY A 164 -10.65 30.43 0.32
C GLY A 164 -9.45 31.19 -0.28
N GLY A 165 -8.34 31.34 0.46
CA GLY A 165 -7.11 31.98 -0.02
C GLY A 165 -6.33 31.11 -1.04
N PRO A 166 -5.56 31.71 -1.96
CA PRO A 166 -4.70 30.97 -2.88
C PRO A 166 -3.59 30.25 -2.11
N ALA A 167 -3.35 28.98 -2.40
CA ALA A 167 -2.18 28.28 -1.89
C ALA A 167 -0.94 28.77 -2.65
N ARG A 168 0.06 29.27 -1.93
CA ARG A 168 1.39 29.56 -2.50
C ARG A 168 2.31 28.39 -2.18
N SER A 169 3.11 27.98 -3.16
CA SER A 169 4.11 26.95 -2.94
C SER A 169 5.29 27.55 -2.15
N THR A 170 5.91 26.77 -1.26
CA THR A 170 7.09 27.19 -0.50
C THR A 170 8.27 27.70 -1.34
N PRO A 171 8.55 27.21 -2.58
CA PRO A 171 9.62 27.80 -3.39
C PRO A 171 9.33 29.24 -3.83
N ASP A 172 8.06 29.66 -3.97
CA ASP A 172 7.72 31.05 -4.31
C ASP A 172 8.02 32.00 -3.14
N ILE A 173 7.88 31.55 -1.89
CA ILE A 173 8.14 32.36 -0.69
C ILE A 173 9.64 32.59 -0.51
N ALA A 174 10.47 31.58 -0.75
CA ALA A 174 11.92 31.72 -0.65
C ALA A 174 12.49 32.70 -1.70
N ALA A 175 11.92 32.72 -2.91
CA ALA A 175 12.30 33.67 -3.95
C ALA A 175 11.89 35.12 -3.61
N ASP A 176 10.73 35.32 -2.99
CA ASP A 176 10.27 36.65 -2.56
C ASP A 176 11.11 37.21 -1.39
N ILE A 177 11.52 36.37 -0.42
CA ILE A 177 12.41 36.78 0.68
C ILE A 177 13.78 37.22 0.13
N ALA A 178 14.37 36.44 -0.77
CA ALA A 178 15.66 36.78 -1.36
C ALA A 178 15.62 38.10 -2.17
N ARG A 179 14.45 38.45 -2.73
CA ARG A 179 14.24 39.71 -3.46
C ARG A 179 14.03 40.91 -2.53
N ALA A 180 13.35 40.71 -1.40
CA ALA A 180 13.14 41.74 -0.39
C ALA A 180 14.45 42.19 0.29
N ASP A 181 15.39 41.27 0.48
CA ASP A 181 16.70 41.57 1.07
C ASP A 181 17.61 42.38 0.11
N SER A 182 17.46 42.21 -1.21
CA SER A 182 18.21 42.99 -2.20
C SER A 182 17.75 44.45 -2.35
N ASP A 183 16.49 44.76 -2.07
CA ASP A 183 15.93 46.11 -2.22
C ASP A 183 16.19 47.02 -0.99
N SER A 184 16.74 46.47 0.10
CA SER A 184 17.03 47.22 1.35
C SER A 184 18.44 47.83 1.42
N ILE A 185 19.31 47.58 0.43
CA ILE A 185 20.72 47.99 0.49
C ILE A 185 21.00 49.35 -0.19
N ASP A 186 20.11 49.85 -1.04
CA ASP A 186 20.28 51.16 -1.72
C ASP A 186 19.28 52.21 -1.21
N LYS A 187 19.58 52.82 -0.06
CA LYS A 187 19.04 54.14 0.28
C LYS A 187 20.13 54.98 0.97
N PRO A 188 20.61 56.07 0.35
CA PRO A 188 21.58 56.99 0.94
C PRO A 188 20.98 57.87 2.04
#